data_AF-A0AAV2BPT0-F1
#
_entry.id   AF-A0AAV2BPT0-F1
#
_cell.length_a   1.000
_cell.length_b   1.000
_cell.length_c   1.000
_cell.angle_alpha   90.00
_cell.angle_beta   90.00
_cell.angle_gamma   90.00
#
_symmetry.space_group_name_H-M   'P 1'
#
loop_
_entity.id
_entity.type
_entity.pdbx_description
1 polymer ?
#
loop_
_entity_poly.entity_id
_entity_poly.type
_entity_poly.pdbx_seq_one_letter_code
_entity_poly.pdbx_strand_id
1 'polypeptide(L)'
;LLSCYPLKCCQFDAKSPNIVSVKDTICQLFKYISSNRTCRVIKMGRQGSLLLSFLRSALEKQKYQNLKIDSSGLTFSITLPRKTKKLSVDDELIFKDWYELKNKDYVFGSRDYTMAKQTLITSLGKSDYVEQVSNGGNKLTFRILEDYEVKGFIFQLVIH
;
A
#
# COMPACT_ATOMS: atom_id res chain seq x y z
N LEU A 1 25.99 24.53 20.21
CA LEU A 1 26.18 23.42 21.19
C LEU A 1 24.81 22.79 21.45
N LEU A 2 24.36 21.91 20.55
CA LEU A 2 23.11 21.16 20.71
C LEU A 2 23.43 19.87 21.45
N SER A 3 22.91 19.77 22.67
CA SER A 3 22.99 18.56 23.50
C SER A 3 22.10 17.46 22.89
N CYS A 4 22.72 16.41 22.39
CA CYS A 4 22.04 15.16 22.06
C CYS A 4 21.83 14.36 23.36
N TYR A 5 20.62 14.37 23.91
CA TYR A 5 20.25 13.42 24.96
C TYR A 5 19.97 12.03 24.33
N PRO A 6 20.46 10.93 24.93
CA PRO A 6 20.18 9.59 24.42
C PRO A 6 18.73 9.22 24.73
N LEU A 7 17.91 9.09 23.69
CA LEU A 7 16.57 8.51 23.79
C LEU A 7 16.72 7.02 24.12
N LYS A 8 16.31 6.64 25.35
CA LYS A 8 16.05 5.24 25.69
C LYS A 8 15.02 4.69 24.71
N CYS A 9 15.43 3.77 23.85
CA CYS A 9 14.51 2.87 23.17
C CYS A 9 13.68 2.15 24.23
N CYS A 10 12.37 2.38 24.26
CA CYS A 10 11.47 1.53 25.03
C CYS A 10 11.43 0.16 24.35
N GLN A 11 12.31 -0.76 24.74
CA GLN A 11 12.08 -2.19 24.55
C GLN A 11 10.88 -2.57 25.42
N PHE A 12 9.73 -2.80 24.80
CA PHE A 12 8.58 -3.40 25.47
C PHE A 12 8.79 -4.92 25.51
N ASP A 13 9.31 -5.40 26.64
CA ASP A 13 9.28 -6.82 26.96
C ASP A 13 7.84 -7.25 27.29
N ALA A 14 7.26 -8.06 26.41
CA ALA A 14 5.92 -8.61 26.56
C ALA A 14 5.92 -9.71 27.64
N LYS A 15 5.79 -9.33 28.92
CA LYS A 15 5.40 -10.23 30.00
C LYS A 15 4.41 -9.57 30.95
N SER A 16 3.13 -9.60 30.61
CA SER A 16 2.05 -9.83 31.60
C SER A 16 0.68 -10.02 30.91
N PRO A 17 -0.20 -10.89 31.43
CA PRO A 17 -1.41 -11.33 30.76
C PRO A 17 -2.60 -10.46 31.19
N ASN A 18 -2.82 -9.36 30.48
CA ASN A 18 -4.13 -8.72 30.44
C ASN A 18 -4.30 -8.16 29.04
N ILE A 19 -5.08 -8.86 28.22
CA ILE A 19 -5.38 -8.50 26.83
C ILE A 19 -6.33 -7.30 26.87
N VAL A 20 -5.80 -6.13 27.22
CA VAL A 20 -6.34 -4.85 26.78
C VAL A 20 -5.84 -4.69 25.36
N SER A 21 -6.77 -4.55 24.41
CA SER A 21 -6.46 -4.44 22.99
C SER A 21 -5.32 -3.44 22.79
N VAL A 22 -4.29 -3.81 22.01
CA VAL A 22 -3.15 -2.92 21.69
C VAL A 22 -3.65 -1.55 21.18
N LYS A 23 -4.83 -1.53 20.53
CA LYS A 23 -5.54 -0.31 20.12
C LYS A 23 -5.90 0.60 21.29
N ASP A 24 -6.40 0.06 22.39
CA ASP A 24 -6.82 0.84 23.56
C ASP A 24 -5.64 1.42 24.32
N THR A 25 -4.56 0.65 24.47
CA THR A 25 -3.33 1.11 25.13
C THR A 25 -2.65 2.21 24.30
N ILE A 26 -2.60 2.06 22.98
CA ILE A 26 -2.08 3.09 22.08
C ILE A 26 -2.97 4.34 22.12
N CYS A 27 -4.29 4.20 22.02
CA CYS A 27 -5.23 5.32 22.10
C CYS A 27 -5.17 6.07 23.45
N GLN A 28 -4.99 5.38 24.56
CA GLN A 28 -4.83 6.01 25.88
C GLN A 28 -3.50 6.75 26.01
N LEU A 29 -2.41 6.19 25.50
CA LEU A 29 -1.11 6.88 25.38
C LEU A 29 -1.22 8.12 24.50
N PHE A 30 -1.96 8.06 23.38
CA PHE A 30 -2.22 9.21 22.51
C PHE A 30 -3.04 10.32 23.20
N LYS A 31 -4.09 9.97 23.96
CA LYS A 31 -4.88 10.96 24.71
C LYS A 31 -4.05 11.65 25.79
N TYR A 32 -3.18 10.92 26.48
CA TYR A 32 -2.31 11.47 27.53
C TYR A 32 -1.25 12.42 26.95
N ILE A 33 -0.67 12.09 25.80
CA ILE A 33 0.36 12.92 25.14
C ILE A 33 -0.26 14.13 24.43
N SER A 34 -1.48 14.00 23.87
CA SER A 34 -2.19 15.07 23.16
C SER A 34 -2.61 16.24 24.05
N SER A 35 -2.67 16.06 25.37
CA SER A 35 -3.00 17.18 26.27
C SER A 35 -1.88 18.20 26.43
N ASN A 36 -0.65 17.94 25.95
CA ASN A 36 0.48 18.87 26.13
C ASN A 36 1.48 18.96 24.96
N ARG A 37 1.31 18.23 23.84
CA ARG A 37 2.31 18.22 22.74
C ARG A 37 1.69 18.07 21.36
N THR A 38 2.25 18.77 20.37
CA THR A 38 1.93 18.57 18.95
C THR A 38 2.65 17.35 18.40
N CYS A 39 1.98 16.19 18.36
CA CYS A 39 2.50 15.02 17.67
C CYS A 39 2.39 15.21 16.15
N ARG A 40 3.51 15.18 15.42
CA ARG A 40 3.52 15.10 13.95
C ARG A 40 3.83 13.66 13.54
N VAL A 41 2.93 13.03 12.79
CA VAL A 41 3.21 11.73 12.17
C VAL A 41 4.12 11.98 10.96
N ILE A 42 5.37 11.52 11.04
CA ILE A 42 6.31 11.58 9.92
C ILE A 42 6.27 10.24 9.19
N LYS A 43 5.76 10.23 7.96
CA LYS A 43 5.78 9.04 7.10
C LYS A 43 7.21 8.80 6.63
N MET A 44 7.87 7.80 7.20
CA MET A 44 9.21 7.33 6.77
C MET A 44 9.14 6.15 5.78
N GLY A 45 7.95 5.77 5.32
CA GLY A 45 7.78 4.92 4.14
C GLY A 45 8.01 5.72 2.85
N ARG A 46 8.39 5.06 1.75
CA ARG A 46 8.54 5.72 0.43
C ARG A 46 7.33 6.60 0.15
N GLN A 47 7.53 7.92 0.07
CA GLN A 47 6.48 8.92 -0.16
C GLN A 47 5.43 8.41 -1.14
N GLY A 48 4.16 8.48 -0.71
CA GLY A 48 2.93 8.29 -1.49
C GLY A 48 3.14 7.65 -2.85
N SER A 49 3.29 6.33 -2.89
CA SER A 49 3.54 5.63 -4.14
C SER A 49 2.44 6.01 -5.16
N LEU A 50 2.84 6.45 -6.35
CA LEU A 50 1.93 6.69 -7.49
C LEU A 50 0.98 5.49 -7.71
N LEU A 51 1.42 4.29 -7.28
CA LEU A 51 0.64 3.07 -7.27
C LEU A 51 -0.60 3.16 -6.38
N LEU A 52 -0.50 3.66 -5.15
CA LEU A 52 -1.65 3.72 -4.24
C LEU A 52 -2.71 4.72 -4.75
N SER A 53 -2.29 5.90 -5.22
CA SER A 53 -3.21 6.87 -5.84
C SER A 53 -3.84 6.32 -7.11
N PHE A 54 -3.05 5.64 -7.95
CA PHE A 54 -3.54 4.95 -9.15
C PHE A 54 -4.60 3.90 -8.80
N LEU A 55 -4.30 3.01 -7.85
CA LEU A 55 -5.20 1.93 -7.44
C LEU A 55 -6.48 2.48 -6.80
N ARG A 56 -6.38 3.46 -5.89
CA ARG A 56 -7.57 4.08 -5.27
C ARG A 56 -8.49 4.70 -6.31
N SER A 57 -7.96 5.53 -7.21
CA SER A 57 -8.77 6.12 -8.27
C SER A 57 -9.35 5.07 -9.21
N ALA A 58 -8.62 3.99 -9.49
CA ALA A 58 -9.09 2.92 -10.36
C ALA A 58 -10.24 2.12 -9.74
N LEU A 59 -10.14 1.81 -8.44
CA LEU A 59 -11.15 1.07 -7.68
C LEU A 59 -12.42 1.91 -7.48
N GLU A 60 -12.27 3.17 -7.08
CA GLU A 60 -13.39 4.10 -6.87
C GLU A 60 -14.21 4.31 -8.14
N LYS A 61 -13.53 4.50 -9.29
CA LYS A 61 -14.17 4.67 -10.59
C LYS A 61 -14.60 3.36 -11.26
N GLN A 62 -14.26 2.21 -10.65
CA GLN A 62 -14.42 0.87 -11.25
C GLN A 62 -13.95 0.82 -12.71
N LYS A 63 -12.82 1.49 -12.99
CA LYS A 63 -12.41 1.83 -14.36
C LYS A 63 -12.03 0.60 -15.19
N TYR A 64 -11.56 -0.45 -14.56
CA TYR A 64 -10.99 -1.61 -15.25
C TYR A 64 -11.79 -2.88 -14.95
N GLN A 65 -12.17 -3.63 -15.99
CA GLN A 65 -12.87 -4.92 -15.83
C GLN A 65 -12.04 -5.93 -15.04
N ASN A 66 -10.71 -5.90 -15.22
CA ASN A 66 -9.77 -6.82 -14.61
C ASN A 66 -9.40 -6.45 -13.16
N LEU A 67 -9.94 -5.36 -12.62
CA LEU A 67 -9.73 -4.94 -11.24
C LEU A 67 -11.06 -5.00 -10.48
N LYS A 68 -11.11 -5.83 -9.44
CA LYS A 68 -12.31 -5.99 -8.61
C LYS A 68 -11.98 -5.76 -7.15
N ILE A 69 -12.77 -4.94 -6.49
CA ILE A 69 -12.74 -4.76 -5.05
C ILE A 69 -13.69 -5.75 -4.39
N ASP A 70 -13.31 -6.27 -3.23
CA ASP A 70 -14.18 -7.06 -2.38
C ASP A 70 -15.20 -6.18 -1.65
N SER A 71 -16.26 -6.79 -1.11
CA SER A 71 -17.31 -6.09 -0.35
C SER A 71 -16.78 -5.36 0.88
N SER A 72 -15.69 -5.85 1.46
CA SER A 72 -14.99 -5.20 2.58
C SER A 72 -14.31 -3.87 2.20
N GLY A 73 -14.06 -3.60 0.91
CA GLY A 73 -13.31 -2.43 0.45
C GLY A 73 -11.80 -2.48 0.77
N LEU A 74 -11.34 -3.47 1.52
CA LEU A 74 -9.94 -3.60 1.97
C LEU A 74 -9.11 -4.49 1.05
N THR A 75 -9.76 -5.41 0.34
CA THR A 75 -9.12 -6.37 -0.54
C THR A 75 -9.51 -6.08 -1.98
N PHE A 76 -8.55 -6.16 -2.89
CA PHE A 76 -8.81 -6.11 -4.31
C PHE A 76 -8.13 -7.28 -5.02
N SER A 77 -8.62 -7.60 -6.20
CA SER A 77 -8.07 -8.64 -7.05
C SER A 77 -7.88 -8.15 -8.47
N ILE A 78 -6.77 -8.61 -9.05
CA ILE A 78 -6.41 -8.34 -10.44
C ILE A 78 -6.43 -9.66 -11.19
N THR A 79 -7.28 -9.74 -12.21
CA THR A 79 -7.26 -10.83 -13.17
C THR A 79 -6.17 -10.57 -14.20
N LEU A 80 -5.29 -11.54 -14.38
CA LEU A 80 -4.17 -11.55 -15.31
C LEU A 80 -4.49 -12.50 -16.48
N PRO A 81 -4.89 -11.98 -17.65
CA PRO A 81 -5.04 -12.79 -18.83
C PRO A 81 -3.77 -13.60 -19.12
N ARG A 82 -3.94 -14.92 -19.31
CA ARG A 82 -2.82 -15.84 -19.63
C ARG A 82 -2.41 -15.76 -21.10
N LYS A 83 -3.38 -15.52 -21.99
CA LYS A 83 -3.12 -15.38 -23.42
C LYS A 83 -2.47 -14.02 -23.67
N THR A 84 -1.40 -14.01 -24.45
CA THR A 84 -0.75 -12.78 -24.93
C THR A 84 -1.20 -12.43 -26.36
N LYS A 85 -2.01 -13.29 -26.99
CA LYS A 85 -2.56 -13.11 -28.33
C LYS A 85 -4.06 -12.88 -28.24
N LYS A 86 -4.58 -11.94 -29.05
CA LYS A 86 -6.01 -11.58 -29.12
C LYS A 86 -6.58 -11.14 -27.75
N LEU A 87 -5.82 -10.32 -27.04
CA LEU A 87 -6.34 -9.64 -25.86
C LEU A 87 -7.33 -8.57 -26.29
N SER A 88 -8.36 -8.35 -25.48
CA SER A 88 -9.24 -7.20 -25.67
C SER A 88 -8.54 -5.92 -25.20
N VAL A 89 -8.97 -4.78 -25.74
CA VAL A 89 -8.48 -3.47 -25.29
C VAL A 89 -8.72 -3.29 -23.79
N ASP A 90 -9.89 -3.72 -23.31
CA ASP A 90 -10.27 -3.64 -21.89
C ASP A 90 -9.37 -4.50 -20.99
N ASP A 91 -8.87 -5.62 -21.52
CA ASP A 91 -7.96 -6.49 -20.80
C ASP A 91 -6.59 -5.84 -20.55
N GLU A 92 -6.14 -5.05 -21.53
CA GLU A 92 -4.83 -4.39 -21.54
C GLU A 92 -4.84 -3.04 -20.80
N LEU A 93 -6.01 -2.43 -20.62
CA LEU A 93 -6.17 -1.02 -20.22
C LEU A 93 -5.50 -0.66 -18.88
N ILE A 94 -5.66 -1.49 -17.84
CA ILE A 94 -5.01 -1.25 -16.54
C ILE A 94 -3.48 -1.27 -16.65
N PHE A 95 -2.94 -2.14 -17.50
CA PHE A 95 -1.51 -2.29 -17.68
C PHE A 95 -0.95 -1.14 -18.50
N LYS A 96 -1.63 -0.75 -19.58
CA LYS A 96 -1.33 0.44 -20.37
C LYS A 96 -1.25 1.68 -19.49
N ASP A 97 -2.31 1.98 -18.76
CA ASP A 97 -2.41 3.22 -17.99
C ASP A 97 -1.34 3.29 -16.90
N TRP A 98 -1.02 2.16 -16.25
CA TRP A 98 0.09 2.10 -15.31
C TRP A 98 1.46 2.29 -15.97
N TYR A 99 1.63 1.75 -17.18
CA TYR A 99 2.87 1.82 -17.93
C TYR A 99 3.15 3.25 -18.45
N GLU A 100 2.11 3.90 -18.99
CA GLU A 100 2.14 5.29 -19.44
C GLU A 100 2.32 6.28 -18.30
N LEU A 101 1.76 6.01 -17.12
CA LEU A 101 2.00 6.82 -15.91
C LEU A 101 3.49 6.88 -15.52
N LYS A 102 4.28 5.91 -15.99
CA LYS A 102 5.74 5.88 -15.81
C LYS A 102 6.51 6.44 -17.02
N ASN A 103 5.86 7.25 -17.85
CA ASN A 103 6.40 7.88 -19.05
C ASN A 103 6.96 6.88 -20.07
N LYS A 104 6.19 5.83 -20.38
CA LYS A 104 6.51 4.87 -21.44
C LYS A 104 5.34 4.73 -22.40
N ASP A 105 5.62 4.80 -23.68
CA ASP A 105 4.61 4.56 -24.72
C ASP A 105 4.15 3.10 -24.69
N TYR A 106 2.87 2.90 -24.96
CA TYR A 106 2.25 1.58 -24.98
C TYR A 106 1.51 1.33 -26.29
N VAL A 107 1.83 0.24 -26.97
CA VAL A 107 1.13 -0.21 -28.18
C VAL A 107 0.32 -1.47 -27.88
N PHE A 108 -1.00 -1.41 -28.11
CA PHE A 108 -1.91 -2.55 -27.93
C PHE A 108 -1.53 -3.76 -28.79
N GLY A 109 -1.72 -4.96 -28.25
CA GLY A 109 -1.47 -6.23 -28.97
C GLY A 109 0.01 -6.49 -29.29
N SER A 110 0.92 -5.69 -28.74
CA SER A 110 2.37 -5.81 -28.94
C SER A 110 3.05 -6.56 -27.79
N ARG A 111 4.38 -6.59 -27.78
CA ARG A 111 5.17 -7.10 -26.64
C ARG A 111 5.04 -6.22 -25.40
N ASP A 112 4.56 -4.99 -25.54
CA ASP A 112 4.41 -4.02 -24.45
C ASP A 112 3.46 -4.54 -23.36
N TYR A 113 2.45 -5.33 -23.71
CA TYR A 113 1.59 -5.98 -22.72
C TYR A 113 2.39 -6.77 -21.68
N THR A 114 3.35 -7.57 -22.13
CA THR A 114 4.15 -8.40 -21.23
C THR A 114 5.00 -7.53 -20.30
N MET A 115 5.60 -6.46 -20.84
CA MET A 115 6.41 -5.53 -20.07
C MET A 115 5.56 -4.71 -19.08
N ALA A 116 4.40 -4.24 -19.49
CA ALA A 116 3.46 -3.48 -18.68
C ALA A 116 2.89 -4.33 -17.54
N LYS A 117 2.47 -5.56 -17.84
CA LYS A 117 2.04 -6.55 -16.85
C LYS A 117 3.13 -6.81 -15.81
N GLN A 118 4.35 -7.10 -16.26
CA GLN A 118 5.48 -7.34 -15.35
C GLN A 118 5.78 -6.10 -14.49
N THR A 119 5.69 -4.91 -15.08
CA THR A 119 5.92 -3.63 -14.38
C THR A 119 4.89 -3.39 -13.29
N LEU A 120 3.61 -3.69 -13.54
CA LEU A 120 2.55 -3.58 -12.53
C LEU A 120 2.76 -4.60 -11.39
N ILE A 121 2.97 -5.87 -11.72
CA ILE A 121 3.19 -6.95 -10.74
C ILE A 121 4.42 -6.63 -9.86
N THR A 122 5.52 -6.18 -10.47
CA THR A 122 6.73 -5.80 -9.73
C THR A 122 6.48 -4.60 -8.82
N SER A 123 5.64 -3.66 -9.24
CA SER A 123 5.31 -2.49 -8.42
C SER A 123 4.45 -2.88 -7.21
N LEU A 124 3.49 -3.79 -7.40
CA LEU A 124 2.67 -4.36 -6.32
C LEU A 124 3.53 -5.15 -5.33
N GLY A 125 4.44 -6.00 -5.81
CA GLY A 125 5.32 -6.80 -4.94
C GLY A 125 6.38 -5.99 -4.19
N LYS A 126 6.70 -4.77 -4.64
CA LYS A 126 7.66 -3.86 -3.98
C LYS A 126 6.99 -2.79 -3.12
N SER A 127 5.66 -2.78 -3.05
CA SER A 127 4.91 -1.73 -2.37
C SER A 127 4.74 -2.07 -0.90
N ASP A 128 5.04 -1.11 -0.01
CA ASP A 128 4.81 -1.25 1.42
C ASP A 128 3.32 -1.04 1.81
N TYR A 129 2.49 -0.63 0.85
CA TYR A 129 1.07 -0.27 1.05
C TYR A 129 0.08 -1.37 0.67
N VAL A 130 0.56 -2.44 0.04
CA VAL A 130 -0.30 -3.57 -0.32
C VAL A 130 0.38 -4.86 0.08
N GLU A 131 -0.41 -5.80 0.58
CA GLU A 131 0.06 -7.12 0.97
C GLU A 131 -0.61 -8.15 0.06
N GLN A 132 0.18 -9.07 -0.50
CA GLN A 132 -0.38 -10.16 -1.29
C GLN A 132 -1.04 -11.19 -0.38
N VAL A 133 -2.33 -11.43 -0.57
CA VAL A 133 -3.12 -12.38 0.21
C VAL A 133 -3.13 -13.76 -0.45
N SER A 134 -3.28 -13.80 -1.78
CA SER A 134 -3.31 -15.06 -2.51
C SER A 134 -2.80 -14.93 -3.95
N ASN A 135 -2.31 -16.06 -4.47
CA ASN A 135 -1.89 -16.20 -5.86
C ASN A 135 -2.63 -17.39 -6.48
N GLY A 136 -3.73 -17.12 -7.16
CA GLY A 136 -4.57 -18.14 -7.76
C GLY A 136 -4.43 -18.15 -9.28
N GLY A 137 -3.38 -18.79 -9.81
CA GLY A 137 -3.23 -19.08 -11.24
C GLY A 137 -3.22 -17.83 -12.15
N ASN A 138 -4.39 -17.34 -12.54
CA ASN A 138 -4.59 -16.12 -13.34
C ASN A 138 -5.15 -14.94 -12.53
N LYS A 139 -5.27 -15.04 -11.22
CA LYS A 139 -5.82 -14.00 -10.35
C LYS A 139 -4.85 -13.74 -9.19
N LEU A 140 -4.51 -12.47 -9.00
CA LEU A 140 -3.74 -12.02 -7.84
C LEU A 140 -4.66 -11.24 -6.90
N THR A 141 -4.57 -11.54 -5.61
CA THR A 141 -5.39 -10.85 -4.58
C THR A 141 -4.47 -10.13 -3.62
N PHE A 142 -4.78 -8.87 -3.35
CA PHE A 142 -4.01 -8.00 -2.48
C PHE A 142 -4.92 -7.29 -1.48
N ARG A 143 -4.41 -7.05 -0.28
CA ARG A 143 -5.02 -6.22 0.75
C ARG A 143 -4.32 -4.87 0.79
N ILE A 144 -5.09 -3.79 0.82
CA ILE A 144 -4.57 -2.44 1.06
C ILE A 144 -4.31 -2.33 2.56
N LEU A 145 -3.07 -1.98 2.92
CA LEU A 145 -2.67 -1.78 4.31
C LEU A 145 -3.04 -0.36 4.76
N GLU A 146 -3.49 -0.24 6.01
CA GLU A 146 -3.68 1.07 6.63
C GLU A 146 -2.33 1.69 7.01
N ASP A 147 -2.30 3.02 7.16
CA ASP A 147 -1.05 3.75 7.42
C ASP A 147 -0.29 3.21 8.64
N TYR A 148 -0.98 2.76 9.71
CA TYR A 148 -0.31 2.21 10.89
C TYR A 148 0.28 0.80 10.69
N GLU A 149 -0.13 0.08 9.64
CA GLU A 149 0.33 -1.29 9.33
C GLU A 149 1.55 -1.30 8.40
N VAL A 150 1.81 -0.17 7.71
CA VAL A 150 2.93 -0.03 6.77
C VAL A 150 4.25 -0.08 7.55
N LYS A 151 5.12 -1.03 7.17
CA LYS A 151 6.45 -1.19 7.77
C LYS A 151 7.27 0.09 7.54
N GLY A 152 7.61 0.79 8.63
CA GLY A 152 8.44 2.00 8.58
C GLY A 152 7.78 3.30 9.07
N PHE A 153 6.62 3.24 9.73
CA PHE A 153 6.12 4.41 10.45
C PHE A 153 6.94 4.66 11.73
N ILE A 154 7.67 5.77 11.77
CA ILE A 154 8.29 6.29 12.98
C ILE A 154 7.48 7.50 13.43
N PHE A 155 6.86 7.40 14.61
CA PHE A 155 6.20 8.54 15.22
C PHE A 155 7.27 9.48 15.79
N GLN A 156 7.46 10.65 15.18
CA GLN A 156 8.34 11.67 15.76
C GLN A 156 7.51 12.59 16.65
N LEU A 157 7.76 12.49 17.96
CA LEU A 157 7.23 13.44 18.94
C LEU A 157 8.03 14.74 18.84
N VAL A 158 7.40 15.81 18.35
CA VAL A 158 8.00 17.15 18.37
C VAL A 158 7.56 17.82 19.67
N ILE A 159 8.52 18.06 20.56
CA ILE A 159 8.32 18.84 21.78
C ILE A 159 8.73 20.27 21.44
N HIS A 160 7.77 21.20 21.43
CA HIS A 160 8.04 22.64 21.32
C HIS A 160 8.34 23.23 22.70
#